data_AF-A0A1H4DF69-F1
#
_entry.id   AF-A0A1H4DF69-F1
#
_cell.length_a   1.000
_cell.length_b   1.000
_cell.length_c   1.000
_cell.angle_alpha   90.00
_cell.angle_beta   90.00
_cell.angle_gamma   90.00
#
_symmetry.space_group_name_H-M   'P 1'
#
loop_
_entity.id
_entity.type
_entity.pdbx_description
1 polymer ?
#
loop_
_entity_poly.entity_id
_entity_poly.type
_entity_poly.pdbx_seq_one_letter_code
_entity_poly.pdbx_strand_id
1 'polypeptide(L)'
;MGKYDINVKRLALLLLPTFWRRPLLSALTFAAVSPLHMLHSQFMQWKYDTDYRLRYNGQVCHLRAVLNDMFDPIDRRITITDNAENVGYIILHHRDTDQSVRFPARGSGRAVILNRRGYGGVNGYDFWVNLPVALYGKVDLAQVTGVVNTYKLASKRFSINFI
;
A
#
# COMPACT_ATOMS: atom_id res chain seq x y z
N MET A 1 21.57 19.78 1.19
CA MET A 1 20.84 20.61 2.18
C MET A 1 19.41 20.76 1.70
N GLY A 2 18.42 20.25 2.44
CA GLY A 2 17.01 20.38 2.06
C GLY A 2 16.51 21.80 2.33
N LYS A 3 15.60 22.34 1.51
CA LYS A 3 15.05 23.71 1.64
C LYS A 3 14.47 24.03 3.03
N TYR A 4 14.05 23.03 3.79
CA TYR A 4 13.36 23.18 5.09
C TYR A 4 14.25 22.84 6.30
N ASP A 5 15.51 22.48 6.08
CA ASP A 5 16.45 22.09 7.12
C ASP A 5 17.00 23.33 7.84
N ILE A 6 16.17 23.87 8.75
CA ILE A 6 16.44 25.11 9.49
C ILE A 6 16.68 24.75 10.95
N ASN A 7 17.85 25.12 11.47
CA ASN A 7 18.11 25.05 12.90
C ASN A 7 17.55 26.30 13.59
N VAL A 8 16.31 26.18 14.12
CA VAL A 8 15.55 27.28 14.73
C VAL A 8 16.30 27.92 15.92
N LYS A 9 16.99 27.13 16.74
CA LYS A 9 17.78 27.64 17.88
C LYS A 9 18.98 28.48 17.42
N ARG A 10 19.68 28.01 16.38
CA ARG A 10 20.79 28.75 15.78
C ARG A 10 20.32 30.03 15.10
N LEU A 11 19.18 29.99 14.40
CA LEU A 11 18.58 31.16 13.77
C LEU A 11 18.21 32.23 14.81
N ALA A 12 17.61 31.82 15.94
CA ALA A 12 17.27 32.73 17.03
C ALA A 12 18.50 33.44 17.61
N LEU A 13 19.62 32.73 17.79
CA LEU A 13 20.87 33.34 18.24
C LEU A 13 21.49 34.29 17.21
N LEU A 14 21.37 33.97 15.92
CA LEU A 14 21.89 34.82 14.85
C LEU A 14 21.12 36.14 14.75
N LEU A 15 19.80 36.09 14.98
CA LEU A 15 18.94 37.28 15.02
C LEU A 15 19.19 38.17 16.24
N LEU A 16 19.77 37.64 17.32
CA LEU A 16 20.16 38.45 18.48
C LEU A 16 21.39 39.32 18.15
N PRO A 17 21.35 40.63 18.47
CA PRO A 17 22.53 41.48 18.45
C PRO A 17 23.66 40.88 19.28
N THR A 18 24.90 41.01 18.81
CA THR A 18 26.09 40.40 19.42
C THR A 18 26.24 40.72 20.92
N PHE A 19 25.90 41.94 21.33
CA PHE A 19 25.95 42.39 22.72
C PHE A 19 24.96 41.69 23.66
N TRP A 20 23.87 41.12 23.12
CA TRP A 20 22.80 40.46 23.87
C TRP A 20 22.97 38.94 23.95
N ARG A 21 24.04 38.38 23.39
CA ARG A 21 24.37 36.94 23.43
C ARG A 21 25.01 36.53 24.77
N ARG A 22 24.42 36.97 25.88
CA ARG A 22 24.80 36.56 27.24
C ARG A 22 24.06 35.28 27.60
N PRO A 23 24.63 34.40 28.45
CA PRO A 23 24.07 33.07 28.73
C PRO A 23 22.61 33.10 29.21
N LEU A 24 22.24 34.10 30.02
CA LEU A 24 20.89 34.25 30.55
C LEU A 24 19.86 34.65 29.48
N LEU A 25 20.19 35.64 28.64
CA LEU A 25 19.32 36.06 27.53
C LEU A 25 19.21 34.96 26.47
N SER A 26 20.31 34.25 26.19
CA SER A 26 20.29 33.09 25.29
C SER A 26 19.35 32.00 25.79
N ALA A 27 19.41 31.65 27.08
CA ALA A 27 18.50 30.69 27.69
C ALA A 27 17.02 31.13 27.57
N LEU A 28 16.74 32.41 27.84
CA LEU A 28 15.39 32.98 27.68
C LEU A 28 14.90 32.92 26.23
N THR A 29 15.77 33.24 25.26
CA THR A 29 15.40 33.12 23.84
C THR A 29 15.18 31.68 23.41
N PHE A 30 15.93 30.72 23.96
CA PHE A 30 15.69 29.30 23.70
C PHE A 30 14.37 28.81 24.29
N ALA A 31 14.01 29.27 25.49
CA ALA A 31 12.71 28.98 26.07
C ALA A 31 11.57 29.54 25.20
N ALA A 32 11.70 30.77 24.71
CA ALA A 32 10.72 31.40 23.83
C ALA A 32 10.58 30.69 22.47
N VAL A 33 11.68 30.15 21.94
CA VAL A 33 11.73 29.51 20.61
C VAL A 33 11.46 27.99 20.67
N SER A 34 11.45 27.41 21.86
CA SER A 34 11.13 25.99 22.09
C SER A 34 9.83 25.53 21.38
N PRO A 35 8.67 26.21 21.54
CA PRO A 35 7.44 25.80 20.85
C PRO A 35 7.56 25.87 19.32
N LEU A 36 8.28 26.85 18.79
CA LEU A 36 8.53 26.97 17.35
C LEU A 36 9.39 25.79 16.84
N HIS A 37 10.38 25.37 17.63
CA HIS A 37 11.19 24.20 17.30
C HIS A 37 10.37 22.90 17.34
N MET A 38 9.43 22.76 18.29
CA MET A 38 8.50 21.64 18.32
C MET A 38 7.61 21.61 17.07
N LEU A 39 7.01 22.75 16.69
CA LEU A 39 6.20 22.86 15.48
C LEU A 39 6.99 22.55 14.21
N HIS A 40 8.24 23.02 14.11
CA HIS A 40 9.12 22.70 12.98
C HIS A 40 9.43 21.20 12.91
N SER A 41 9.67 20.56 14.07
CA SER A 41 9.91 19.11 14.13
C SER A 41 8.69 18.31 13.67
N GLN A 42 7.49 18.68 14.13
CA GLN A 42 6.23 18.08 13.68
C GLN A 42 5.99 18.28 12.19
N PHE A 43 6.26 19.48 11.67
CA PHE A 43 6.17 19.76 10.25
C PHE A 43 7.14 18.89 9.43
N MET A 44 8.38 18.71 9.90
CA MET A 44 9.36 17.88 9.20
C MET A 44 8.95 16.40 9.19
N GLN A 45 8.38 15.90 10.29
CA GLN A 45 7.79 14.55 10.34
C GLN A 45 6.64 14.42 9.34
N TRP A 46 5.67 15.33 9.39
CA TRP A 46 4.54 15.34 8.44
C TRP A 46 5.01 15.40 6.98
N LYS A 47 6.04 16.20 6.69
CA LYS A 47 6.62 16.30 5.35
C LYS A 47 7.27 14.99 4.92
N TYR A 48 8.02 14.34 5.81
CA TYR A 48 8.64 13.05 5.52
C TYR A 48 7.57 11.98 5.22
N ASP A 49 6.51 11.93 6.03
CA ASP A 49 5.41 10.99 5.85
C ASP A 49 4.65 11.27 4.54
N THR A 50 4.45 12.54 4.22
CA THR A 50 3.79 12.96 2.98
C THR A 50 4.66 12.64 1.76
N ASP A 51 5.96 12.92 1.81
CA ASP A 51 6.90 12.59 0.73
C ASP A 51 6.98 11.07 0.51
N TYR A 52 6.96 10.28 1.60
CA TYR A 52 6.85 8.83 1.52
C TYR A 52 5.57 8.44 0.78
N ARG A 53 4.40 8.93 1.23
CA ARG A 53 3.10 8.64 0.60
C ARG A 53 3.05 9.01 -0.88
N LEU A 54 3.61 10.15 -1.27
CA LEU A 54 3.63 10.61 -2.67
C LEU A 54 4.57 9.80 -3.56
N ARG A 55 5.64 9.21 -2.99
CA ARG A 55 6.61 8.41 -3.74
C ARG A 55 6.05 7.04 -4.12
N TYR A 56 5.17 6.45 -3.31
CA TYR A 56 4.57 5.15 -3.59
C TYR A 56 3.21 5.31 -4.28
N ASN A 57 3.06 4.65 -5.42
CA ASN A 57 1.81 4.62 -6.19
C ASN A 57 1.16 3.21 -6.09
N GLY A 58 -0.05 3.05 -6.62
CA GLY A 58 -0.80 1.78 -6.68
C GLY A 58 -0.22 0.68 -7.59
N GLN A 59 1.01 0.86 -8.08
CA GLN A 59 1.75 -0.18 -8.80
C GLN A 59 2.12 -1.32 -7.85
N VAL A 60 2.15 -2.55 -8.37
CA VAL A 60 2.36 -3.78 -7.57
C VAL A 60 3.68 -3.74 -6.80
N CYS A 61 4.77 -3.26 -7.43
CA CYS A 61 6.08 -3.16 -6.80
C CYS A 61 6.08 -2.20 -5.60
N HIS A 62 5.45 -1.03 -5.74
CA HIS A 62 5.37 0.00 -4.71
C HIS A 62 4.44 -0.38 -3.58
N LEU A 63 3.25 -0.91 -3.89
CA LEU A 63 2.32 -1.40 -2.88
C LEU A 63 2.93 -2.56 -2.07
N ARG A 64 3.63 -3.48 -2.72
CA ARG A 64 4.38 -4.54 -2.05
C ARG A 64 5.46 -3.98 -1.12
N ALA A 65 6.19 -2.95 -1.55
CA ALA A 65 7.21 -2.31 -0.72
C ALA A 65 6.59 -1.69 0.55
N VAL A 66 5.51 -0.93 0.42
CA VAL A 66 4.81 -0.32 1.57
C VAL A 66 4.28 -1.38 2.54
N LEU A 67 3.68 -2.45 2.04
CA LEU A 67 3.19 -3.54 2.89
C LEU A 67 4.32 -4.22 3.66
N ASN A 68 5.46 -4.47 3.01
CA ASN A 68 6.61 -5.05 3.67
C ASN A 68 7.24 -4.09 4.69
N ASP A 69 7.39 -2.81 4.35
CA ASP A 69 7.94 -1.82 5.29
C ASP A 69 7.08 -1.68 6.57
N MET A 70 5.75 -1.84 6.46
CA MET A 70 4.83 -1.72 7.59
C MET A 70 4.67 -3.01 8.41
N PHE A 71 4.55 -4.16 7.74
CA PHE A 71 4.12 -5.41 8.40
C PHE A 71 5.21 -6.49 8.47
N ASP A 72 6.23 -6.42 7.62
CA ASP A 72 7.35 -7.38 7.61
C ASP A 72 8.67 -6.70 7.25
N PRO A 73 9.19 -5.79 8.11
CA PRO A 73 10.36 -4.97 7.77
C PRO A 73 11.65 -5.78 7.69
N ILE A 74 11.73 -6.94 8.34
CA ILE A 74 12.93 -7.77 8.44
C ILE A 74 13.00 -8.72 7.25
N ASP A 75 12.00 -9.58 7.08
CA ASP A 75 12.05 -10.69 6.13
C ASP A 75 11.41 -10.34 4.77
N ARG A 76 10.56 -9.32 4.73
CA ARG A 76 9.91 -8.78 3.52
C ARG A 76 9.24 -9.84 2.64
N ARG A 77 8.50 -10.76 3.25
CA ARG A 77 7.90 -11.95 2.61
C ARG A 77 6.54 -11.69 1.98
N ILE A 78 5.94 -10.51 2.16
CA ILE A 78 4.61 -10.19 1.62
C ILE A 78 4.71 -10.04 0.10
N THR A 79 3.90 -10.78 -0.63
CA THR A 79 3.84 -10.73 -2.09
C THR A 79 2.45 -10.37 -2.58
N ILE A 80 2.37 -9.82 -3.78
CA ILE A 80 1.11 -9.47 -4.43
C ILE A 80 1.10 -10.22 -5.77
N THR A 81 0.13 -11.09 -5.95
CA THR A 81 -0.05 -11.87 -7.17
C THR A 81 -1.28 -11.34 -7.90
N ASP A 82 -1.05 -10.77 -9.08
CA ASP A 82 -2.11 -10.40 -10.01
C ASP A 82 -2.53 -11.67 -10.75
N ASN A 83 -3.67 -12.25 -10.35
CA ASN A 83 -4.18 -13.44 -11.01
C ASN A 83 -4.96 -13.00 -12.25
N ALA A 84 -4.22 -12.60 -13.28
CA ALA A 84 -4.59 -12.90 -14.66
C ALA A 84 -4.24 -14.36 -14.99
N GLU A 85 -4.42 -15.29 -14.04
CA GLU A 85 -4.57 -16.70 -14.36
C GLU A 85 -5.89 -16.83 -15.12
N ASN A 86 -5.74 -16.61 -16.42
CA ASN A 86 -6.48 -17.20 -17.50
C ASN A 86 -7.62 -18.05 -16.99
N VAL A 87 -8.85 -17.53 -17.15
CA VAL A 87 -9.96 -18.40 -17.57
C VAL A 87 -9.34 -19.38 -18.54
N GLY A 88 -9.23 -20.65 -18.11
CA GLY A 88 -8.54 -21.70 -18.86
C GLY A 88 -8.92 -21.54 -20.32
N TYR A 89 -7.92 -21.51 -21.20
CA TYR A 89 -8.10 -21.24 -22.62
C TYR A 89 -9.38 -21.94 -23.07
N ILE A 90 -10.39 -21.18 -23.49
CA ILE A 90 -11.57 -21.80 -24.09
C ILE A 90 -11.10 -22.28 -25.45
N ILE A 91 -10.64 -23.53 -25.52
CA ILE A 91 -10.22 -24.15 -26.77
C ILE A 91 -11.50 -24.38 -27.56
N LEU A 92 -11.73 -23.51 -28.54
CA LEU A 92 -12.81 -23.68 -29.50
C LEU A 92 -12.25 -24.52 -30.65
N HIS A 93 -12.67 -25.78 -30.72
CA HIS A 93 -12.36 -26.64 -31.85
C HIS A 93 -13.20 -26.22 -33.06
N HIS A 94 -12.63 -26.35 -34.27
CA HIS A 94 -13.40 -26.16 -35.50
C HIS A 94 -14.47 -27.25 -35.57
N ARG A 95 -15.62 -26.96 -36.18
CA ARG A 95 -16.75 -27.91 -36.26
C ARG A 95 -16.32 -29.23 -36.91
N ASP A 96 -15.38 -29.16 -37.82
CA ASP A 96 -14.87 -30.30 -38.58
C ASP A 96 -13.93 -31.21 -37.76
N THR A 97 -13.47 -30.77 -36.58
CA THR A 97 -12.55 -31.52 -35.71
C THR A 97 -13.27 -32.47 -34.74
N ASP A 98 -14.61 -32.52 -34.77
CA ASP A 98 -15.54 -33.41 -34.04
C ASP A 98 -15.18 -33.78 -32.59
N GLN A 99 -14.67 -32.83 -31.81
CA GLN A 99 -14.53 -32.98 -30.35
C GLN A 99 -15.73 -32.35 -29.63
N SER A 100 -16.88 -33.01 -29.72
CA SER A 100 -18.09 -32.59 -28.99
C SER A 100 -18.04 -33.05 -27.53
N VAL A 101 -18.08 -32.11 -26.59
CA VAL A 101 -18.20 -32.40 -25.16
C VAL A 101 -19.67 -32.70 -24.83
N ARG A 102 -19.96 -33.86 -24.25
CA ARG A 102 -21.33 -34.23 -23.84
C ARG A 102 -21.79 -33.41 -22.64
N PHE A 103 -22.84 -32.62 -22.83
CA PHE A 103 -23.48 -31.88 -21.74
C PHE A 103 -24.58 -32.72 -21.08
N PRO A 104 -24.75 -32.61 -19.75
CA PRO A 104 -25.83 -33.31 -19.06
C PRO A 104 -27.20 -32.77 -19.51
N ALA A 105 -28.15 -33.69 -19.69
CA ALA A 105 -29.50 -33.36 -20.14
C ALA A 105 -30.24 -32.47 -19.12
N ARG A 106 -31.03 -31.53 -19.65
CA ARG A 106 -31.86 -30.60 -18.87
C ARG A 106 -32.92 -31.43 -18.12
N GLY A 107 -32.73 -31.60 -16.81
CA GLY A 107 -33.54 -32.50 -15.96
C GLY A 107 -32.71 -33.33 -14.98
N SER A 108 -31.39 -33.42 -15.16
CA SER A 108 -30.48 -34.17 -14.27
C SER A 108 -30.21 -33.54 -12.90
N GLY A 109 -30.94 -32.46 -12.52
CA GLY A 109 -30.73 -31.70 -11.29
C GLY A 109 -29.39 -30.95 -11.18
N ARG A 110 -28.46 -31.15 -12.13
CA ARG A 110 -27.17 -30.45 -12.19
C ARG A 110 -27.21 -29.35 -13.26
N ALA A 111 -27.21 -28.10 -12.81
CA ALA A 111 -27.03 -26.95 -13.69
C ALA A 111 -25.56 -26.83 -14.09
N VAL A 112 -25.28 -26.85 -15.39
CA VAL A 112 -23.95 -26.54 -15.94
C VAL A 112 -24.02 -25.15 -16.57
N ILE A 113 -23.29 -24.20 -15.99
CA ILE A 113 -23.26 -22.81 -16.45
C ILE A 113 -22.24 -22.70 -17.59
N LEU A 114 -22.70 -22.34 -18.77
CA LEU A 114 -21.86 -22.03 -19.93
C LEU A 114 -21.74 -20.52 -20.10
N ASN A 115 -20.55 -20.03 -19.79
CA ASN A 115 -20.20 -18.62 -19.86
C ASN A 115 -19.95 -18.21 -21.32
N ARG A 116 -20.81 -17.34 -21.89
CA ARG A 116 -20.67 -16.80 -23.27
C ARG A 116 -19.45 -15.88 -23.35
N ARG A 117 -18.82 -15.73 -24.53
CA ARG A 117 -17.67 -14.80 -24.75
C ARG A 117 -17.92 -13.45 -24.09
N GLY A 118 -16.98 -13.03 -23.23
CA GLY A 118 -17.08 -11.83 -22.40
C GLY A 118 -17.48 -12.09 -20.94
N TYR A 119 -17.86 -13.32 -20.58
CA TYR A 119 -18.17 -13.69 -19.20
C TYR A 119 -16.89 -14.08 -18.45
N GLY A 120 -16.07 -13.07 -18.15
CA GLY A 120 -15.01 -13.18 -17.13
C GLY A 120 -15.65 -12.95 -15.76
N GLY A 121 -15.83 -14.00 -14.97
CA GLY A 121 -16.68 -13.87 -13.79
C GLY A 121 -16.67 -15.02 -12.78
N VAL A 122 -15.57 -15.74 -12.62
CA VAL A 122 -15.45 -16.68 -11.47
C VAL A 122 -14.16 -16.51 -10.67
N ASN A 123 -13.42 -15.43 -10.88
CA ASN A 123 -12.53 -14.89 -9.85
C ASN A 123 -13.11 -13.54 -9.45
N GLY A 124 -13.73 -13.47 -8.27
CA GLY A 124 -14.35 -12.25 -7.74
C GLY A 124 -13.34 -11.16 -7.35
N TYR A 125 -12.04 -11.43 -7.49
CA TYR A 125 -10.92 -10.60 -7.08
C TYR A 125 -9.95 -10.41 -8.25
N ASP A 126 -9.47 -9.17 -8.44
CA ASP A 126 -8.46 -8.81 -9.43
C ASP A 126 -7.05 -9.27 -9.02
N PHE A 127 -6.71 -9.22 -7.72
CA PHE A 127 -5.39 -9.61 -7.23
C PHE A 127 -5.46 -10.15 -5.80
N TRP A 128 -4.41 -10.86 -5.41
CA TRP A 128 -4.26 -11.45 -4.07
C TRP A 128 -3.08 -10.82 -3.35
N VAL A 129 -3.26 -10.57 -2.05
CA VAL A 129 -2.19 -10.15 -1.15
C VAL A 129 -1.82 -11.34 -0.29
N ASN A 130 -0.63 -11.87 -0.50
CA ASN A 130 -0.14 -13.06 0.16
C ASN A 130 0.70 -12.67 1.38
N LEU A 131 0.20 -13.01 2.56
CA LEU A 131 0.89 -12.79 3.83
C LEU A 131 1.49 -14.11 4.31
N PRO A 132 2.71 -14.10 4.89
CA PRO A 132 3.25 -15.29 5.53
C PRO A 132 2.37 -15.74 6.71
N VAL A 133 2.13 -17.05 6.88
CA VAL A 133 1.36 -17.60 8.03
C VAL A 133 1.91 -17.14 9.39
N ALA A 134 3.21 -16.84 9.47
CA ALA A 134 3.85 -16.33 10.69
C ALA A 134 3.28 -14.97 11.19
N LEU A 135 2.62 -14.21 10.32
CA LEU A 135 1.96 -12.94 10.64
C LEU A 135 0.49 -13.11 11.03
N TYR A 136 -0.04 -14.34 10.96
CA TYR A 136 -1.41 -14.65 11.37
C TYR A 136 -1.62 -14.32 12.86
N GLY A 137 -2.59 -13.46 13.16
CA GLY A 137 -2.93 -13.01 14.51
C GLY A 137 -2.00 -11.92 15.11
N LYS A 138 -0.87 -11.62 14.46
CA LYS A 138 0.00 -10.49 14.86
C LYS A 138 -0.32 -9.20 14.11
N VAL A 139 -0.80 -9.34 12.88
CA VAL A 139 -1.14 -8.22 12.01
C VAL A 139 -2.65 -8.02 11.98
N ASP A 140 -3.09 -6.77 12.14
CA ASP A 140 -4.49 -6.39 11.96
C ASP A 140 -4.85 -6.33 10.46
N LEU A 141 -5.75 -7.22 10.04
CA LEU A 141 -6.23 -7.30 8.67
C LEU A 141 -6.98 -6.06 8.22
N ALA A 142 -7.59 -5.31 9.16
CA ALA A 142 -8.25 -4.05 8.85
C ALA A 142 -7.21 -3.00 8.41
N GLN A 143 -6.04 -2.96 9.04
CA GLN A 143 -4.96 -2.05 8.66
C GLN A 143 -4.38 -2.41 7.30
N VAL A 144 -4.14 -3.68 7.03
CA VAL A 144 -3.68 -4.15 5.70
C VAL A 144 -4.68 -3.73 4.62
N THR A 145 -5.97 -3.94 4.87
CA THR A 145 -7.05 -3.56 3.96
C THR A 145 -7.08 -2.03 3.74
N GLY A 146 -6.91 -1.24 4.79
CA GLY A 146 -6.85 0.22 4.70
C GLY A 146 -5.66 0.71 3.88
N VAL A 147 -4.48 0.11 4.05
CA VAL A 147 -3.28 0.45 3.26
C VAL A 147 -3.50 0.12 1.79
N VAL A 148 -4.00 -1.08 1.47
CA VAL A 148 -4.27 -1.48 0.08
C VAL A 148 -5.30 -0.54 -0.57
N ASN A 149 -6.39 -0.21 0.13
CA ASN A 149 -7.42 0.71 -0.38
C ASN A 149 -6.93 2.15 -0.55
N THR A 150 -5.91 2.58 0.21
CA THR A 150 -5.34 3.93 0.09
C THR A 150 -4.58 4.10 -1.22
N TYR A 151 -3.84 3.06 -1.65
CA TYR A 151 -2.98 3.14 -2.83
C TYR A 151 -3.61 2.56 -4.10
N LYS A 152 -4.53 1.59 -3.98
CA LYS A 152 -5.17 0.94 -5.13
C LYS A 152 -6.47 1.65 -5.53
N LEU A 153 -6.79 1.60 -6.82
CA LEU A 153 -8.05 2.13 -7.35
C LEU A 153 -9.25 1.45 -6.69
N ALA A 154 -10.28 2.24 -6.35
CA ALA A 154 -11.51 1.74 -5.72
C ALA A 154 -12.27 0.68 -6.54
N SER A 155 -12.04 0.61 -7.86
CA SER A 155 -12.65 -0.41 -8.72
C SER A 155 -12.00 -1.79 -8.62
N LYS A 156 -10.81 -1.88 -8.01
CA LYS A 156 -10.05 -3.13 -7.92
C LYS A 156 -10.42 -3.90 -6.67
N ARG A 157 -10.78 -5.15 -6.85
CA ARG A 157 -11.17 -6.08 -5.79
C ARG A 157 -9.98 -6.95 -5.43
N PHE A 158 -9.75 -7.18 -4.16
CA PHE A 158 -8.67 -8.04 -3.70
C PHE A 158 -9.12 -8.91 -2.54
N SER A 159 -8.37 -9.98 -2.33
CA SER A 159 -8.50 -10.83 -1.15
C SER A 159 -7.13 -11.09 -0.55
N ILE A 160 -7.12 -11.33 0.76
CA ILE A 160 -5.90 -11.63 1.52
C ILE A 160 -5.80 -13.14 1.63
N ASN A 161 -4.64 -13.68 1.27
CA ASN A 161 -4.33 -15.09 1.41
C ASN A 161 -3.15 -15.28 2.37
N PHE A 162 -3.12 -16.37 3.11
CA PHE A 162 -2.00 -16.74 3.98
C PHE A 162 -1.22 -17.89 3.36
N ILE A 163 0.08 -17.72 3.17
CA ILE A 163 1.00 -18.68 2.52
C ILE A 163 2.18 -18.98 3.45
#